data_AF-A0A5M3N720-F1
#
_entry.id   AF-A0A5M3N720-F1
#
_cell.length_a   1.000
_cell.length_b   1.000
_cell.length_c   1.000
_cell.angle_alpha   90.00
_cell.angle_beta   90.00
_cell.angle_gamma   90.00
#
_symmetry.space_group_name_H-M   'P 1'
#
loop_
_entity.id
_entity.type
_entity.pdbx_description
1 polymer ?
#
loop_
_entity_poly.entity_id
_entity_poly.type
_entity_poly.pdbx_seq_one_letter_code
_entity_poly.pdbx_strand_id
1 'polypeptide(L)'
;MAMNINDPASVHRQLKIKVGATQRLLKEHGLYGKEAEDQKRKVDKMVADNADEYEIKNARRIQEESVRMIKDTTERLGKTVQDLRDLIVQVKQHPQFAEDEELIKAEEALEQASV
;
A
#
# COMPACT_ATOMS: atom_id res chain seq x y z
N MET A 1 22.75 8.60 2.53
CA MET A 1 22.80 9.93 3.17
C MET A 1 21.72 9.96 4.23
N ALA A 2 22.07 10.15 5.50
CA ALA A 2 21.07 10.34 6.55
C ALA A 2 20.30 11.64 6.29
N MET A 3 19.00 11.65 6.56
CA MET A 3 18.18 12.85 6.48
C MET A 3 18.72 13.91 7.43
N ASN A 4 18.84 15.16 6.97
CA ASN A 4 19.15 16.31 7.83
C ASN A 4 17.87 17.11 8.03
N ILE A 5 17.30 17.06 9.24
CA ILE A 5 16.03 17.71 9.58
C ILE A 5 16.07 19.24 9.48
N ASN A 6 17.28 19.83 9.58
CA ASN A 6 17.49 21.27 9.48
C ASN A 6 17.65 21.76 8.02
N ASP A 7 17.71 20.86 7.04
CA ASP A 7 17.79 21.18 5.62
C ASP A 7 16.44 20.88 4.94
N PRO A 8 15.62 21.91 4.64
CA PRO A 8 14.31 21.72 4.01
C PRO A 8 14.35 20.89 2.73
N ALA A 9 15.38 21.05 1.89
CA ALA A 9 15.50 20.28 0.65
C ALA A 9 15.75 18.79 0.91
N SER A 10 16.47 18.45 1.99
CA SER A 10 16.66 17.07 2.45
C SER A 10 15.33 16.48 2.94
N VAL A 11 14.58 17.24 3.75
CA VAL A 11 13.27 16.84 4.28
C VAL A 11 12.25 16.61 3.16
N HIS A 12 12.08 17.58 2.25
CA HIS A 12 11.17 17.48 1.12
C HIS A 12 11.48 16.29 0.22
N ARG A 13 12.76 16.01 -0.01
CA ARG A 13 13.17 14.83 -0.79
C ARG A 13 12.72 13.54 -0.11
N GLN A 14 12.90 13.41 1.20
CA GLN A 14 12.47 12.22 1.94
C GLN A 14 10.96 12.07 1.98
N LEU A 15 10.22 13.17 2.19
CA LEU A 15 8.75 13.18 2.13
C LEU A 15 8.28 12.70 0.75
N LYS A 16 8.77 13.28 -0.34
CA LYS A 16 8.42 12.86 -1.72
C LYS A 16 8.70 11.39 -1.99
N ILE A 17 9.85 10.87 -1.54
CA ILE A 17 10.22 9.47 -1.70
C ILE A 17 9.24 8.56 -0.97
N LYS A 18 8.95 8.84 0.31
CA LYS A 18 8.07 8.01 1.14
C LYS A 18 6.60 8.11 0.72
N VAL A 19 6.13 9.30 0.33
CA VAL A 19 4.81 9.50 -0.28
C VAL A 19 4.67 8.68 -1.55
N GLY A 20 5.62 8.81 -2.47
CA GLY A 20 5.60 8.07 -3.73
C GLY A 20 5.63 6.55 -3.53
N ALA A 21 6.40 6.06 -2.55
CA ALA A 21 6.41 4.64 -2.20
C ALA A 21 5.06 4.18 -1.64
N THR A 22 4.47 4.94 -0.72
CA THR A 22 3.17 4.66 -0.10
C THR A 22 2.07 4.59 -1.15
N GLN A 23 1.98 5.59 -2.03
CA GLN A 23 0.95 5.65 -3.07
C GLN A 23 1.07 4.52 -4.11
N ARG A 24 2.30 4.12 -4.47
CA ARG A 24 2.51 2.98 -5.38
C ARG A 24 2.04 1.67 -4.74
N LEU A 25 2.43 1.42 -3.49
CA LEU A 25 2.03 0.21 -2.78
C LEU A 25 0.53 0.15 -2.50
N LEU A 26 -0.10 1.30 -2.21
CA LEU A 26 -1.55 1.39 -2.04
C LEU A 26 -2.29 0.99 -3.32
N LYS A 27 -1.82 1.46 -4.49
CA LYS A 27 -2.36 1.07 -5.80
C LYS A 27 -2.14 -0.42 -6.10
N GLU A 28 -0.94 -0.93 -5.82
CA GLU A 28 -0.57 -2.34 -6.00
C GLU A 28 -1.46 -3.26 -5.13
N HIS A 29 -1.62 -2.91 -3.85
CA HIS A 29 -2.52 -3.60 -2.92
C HIS A 29 -3.97 -3.62 -3.42
N GLY A 30 -4.49 -2.46 -3.88
CA GLY A 30 -5.85 -2.38 -4.44
C GLY A 30 -6.04 -3.24 -5.70
N LEU A 31 -5.03 -3.29 -6.58
CA LEU A 31 -5.06 -4.12 -7.79
C LEU A 31 -5.14 -5.60 -7.44
N TYR A 32 -4.29 -6.08 -6.52
CA TYR A 32 -4.32 -7.49 -6.09
C TYR A 32 -5.57 -7.83 -5.28
N GLY A 33 -6.10 -6.89 -4.50
CA GLY A 33 -7.39 -7.00 -3.84
C GLY A 33 -8.50 -7.33 -4.84
N LYS A 34 -8.61 -6.54 -5.90
CA LYS A 34 -9.59 -6.76 -6.98
C LYS A 34 -9.37 -8.09 -7.69
N GLU A 35 -8.13 -8.45 -8.00
CA GLU A 35 -7.82 -9.72 -8.67
C GLU A 35 -8.25 -10.93 -7.82
N ALA A 36 -7.97 -10.92 -6.51
CA ALA A 36 -8.38 -12.01 -5.64
C ALA A 36 -9.91 -12.11 -5.50
N GLU A 37 -10.62 -10.98 -5.49
CA GLU A 37 -12.08 -10.98 -5.54
C GLU A 37 -12.61 -11.58 -6.83
N ASP A 38 -12.03 -11.22 -7.99
CA ASP A 38 -12.43 -11.75 -9.29
C ASP A 38 -12.16 -13.26 -9.38
N GLN A 39 -11.01 -13.73 -8.89
CA GLN A 39 -10.71 -15.17 -8.82
C GLN A 39 -11.65 -15.90 -7.85
N LYS A 40 -11.98 -15.31 -6.70
CA LYS A 40 -12.96 -15.87 -5.77
C LYS A 40 -14.33 -16.03 -6.44
N ARG A 41 -14.83 -14.98 -7.10
CA ARG A 41 -16.11 -15.03 -7.83
C ARG A 41 -16.10 -16.10 -8.92
N LYS A 42 -14.99 -16.27 -9.62
CA LYS A 42 -14.81 -17.32 -10.63
C LYS A 42 -14.91 -18.71 -10.00
N VAL A 43 -14.21 -18.97 -8.91
CA VAL A 43 -14.28 -20.24 -8.18
C VAL A 43 -15.70 -20.50 -7.68
N ASP A 44 -16.33 -19.53 -7.04
CA ASP A 44 -17.69 -19.65 -6.50
C ASP A 44 -18.70 -20.00 -7.61
N LYS A 45 -18.57 -19.36 -8.78
CA LYS A 45 -19.38 -19.67 -9.96
C LYS A 45 -19.13 -21.10 -10.49
N MET A 46 -17.88 -21.51 -10.64
CA MET A 46 -17.55 -22.87 -11.10
C MET A 46 -18.11 -23.96 -10.16
N VAL A 47 -18.10 -23.70 -8.85
CA VAL A 47 -18.72 -24.59 -7.87
C VAL A 47 -20.24 -24.62 -8.02
N ALA A 48 -20.88 -23.46 -8.17
CA ALA A 48 -22.33 -23.38 -8.36
C ALA A 48 -22.81 -24.07 -9.65
N ASP A 49 -22.02 -23.95 -10.72
CA ASP A 49 -22.29 -24.56 -12.02
C ASP A 49 -21.96 -26.06 -12.06
N ASN A 50 -21.48 -26.66 -10.96
CA ASN A 50 -20.98 -28.04 -10.89
C ASN A 50 -19.97 -28.37 -11.99
N ALA A 51 -19.04 -27.44 -12.23
CA ALA A 51 -17.93 -27.64 -13.17
C ALA A 51 -17.05 -28.83 -12.74
N ASP A 52 -16.18 -29.25 -13.65
CA ASP A 52 -15.27 -30.36 -13.39
C ASP A 52 -14.37 -30.13 -12.17
N GLU A 53 -14.18 -31.17 -11.35
CA GLU A 53 -13.46 -31.07 -10.07
C GLU A 53 -11.99 -30.68 -10.26
N TYR A 54 -11.36 -31.17 -11.34
CA TYR A 54 -9.99 -30.80 -11.66
C TYR A 54 -9.88 -29.31 -12.04
N GLU A 55 -10.85 -28.80 -12.79
CA GLU A 55 -10.93 -27.37 -13.14
C GLU A 55 -11.15 -26.49 -11.91
N ILE A 56 -12.07 -26.87 -11.01
CA ILE A 56 -12.30 -26.16 -9.73
C ILE A 56 -11.04 -26.14 -8.89
N LYS A 57 -10.34 -27.28 -8.76
CA LYS A 57 -9.09 -27.38 -8.00
C LYS A 57 -8.00 -26.48 -8.58
N ASN A 58 -7.91 -26.39 -9.90
CA ASN A 58 -6.97 -25.49 -10.55
C ASN A 58 -7.33 -24.01 -10.28
N ALA A 59 -8.60 -23.64 -10.40
CA ALA A 59 -9.05 -22.28 -10.11
C ALA A 59 -8.78 -21.86 -8.64
N ARG A 60 -8.96 -22.78 -7.68
CA ARG A 60 -8.61 -22.54 -6.26
C ARG A 60 -7.14 -22.27 -6.04
N ARG A 61 -6.24 -22.99 -6.73
CA ARG A 61 -4.79 -22.73 -6.65
C ARG A 61 -4.43 -21.32 -7.11
N ILE A 62 -5.04 -20.87 -8.21
CA ILE A 62 -4.86 -19.51 -8.73
C ILE A 62 -5.38 -18.49 -7.72
N GLN A 63 -6.57 -18.72 -7.14
CA GLN A 63 -7.11 -17.87 -6.07
C GLN A 63 -6.15 -17.77 -4.87
N GLU A 64 -5.58 -18.89 -4.42
CA GLU A 64 -4.61 -18.92 -3.32
C GLU A 64 -3.32 -18.15 -3.64
N GLU A 65 -2.89 -18.13 -4.90
CA GLU A 65 -1.78 -17.29 -5.36
C GLU A 65 -2.13 -15.80 -5.25
N SER A 66 -3.32 -15.38 -5.74
CA SER A 66 -3.76 -13.99 -5.61
C SER A 66 -3.88 -13.55 -4.13
N VAL A 67 -4.36 -14.42 -3.24
CA VAL A 67 -4.42 -14.13 -1.79
C VAL A 67 -3.03 -13.97 -1.18
N ARG A 68 -2.04 -14.76 -1.62
CA ARG A 68 -0.65 -14.61 -1.18
C ARG A 68 -0.06 -13.25 -1.60
N MET A 69 -0.41 -12.75 -2.79
CA MET A 69 0.01 -11.43 -3.26
C MET A 69 -0.58 -10.28 -2.43
N ILE A 70 -1.84 -10.40 -2.00
CA ILE A 70 -2.45 -9.43 -1.07
C ILE A 70 -1.67 -9.38 0.24
N LYS A 71 -1.32 -10.54 0.80
CA LYS A 71 -0.57 -10.59 2.06
C LYS A 71 0.79 -9.90 1.94
N ASP A 72 1.57 -10.20 0.91
CA ASP A 72 2.87 -9.56 0.67
C ASP A 72 2.74 -8.04 0.55
N THR A 73 1.80 -7.58 -0.28
CA THR A 73 1.60 -6.15 -0.49
C THR A 73 1.05 -5.43 0.73
N THR A 74 0.21 -6.08 1.54
CA THR A 74 -0.25 -5.55 2.83
C THR A 74 0.92 -5.34 3.78
N GLU A 75 1.82 -6.31 3.92
CA GLU A 75 3.00 -6.20 4.79
C GLU A 75 3.95 -5.10 4.31
N ARG A 76 4.19 -4.99 3.01
CA ARG A 76 5.03 -3.93 2.40
C ARG A 76 4.40 -2.54 2.55
N LEU A 77 3.08 -2.43 2.34
CA LEU A 77 2.33 -1.20 2.53
C LEU A 77 2.40 -0.75 3.99
N GLY A 78 2.13 -1.65 4.94
CA GLY A 78 2.18 -1.36 6.37
C GLY A 78 3.54 -0.81 6.83
N LYS A 79 4.64 -1.41 6.36
CA LYS A 79 6.01 -0.89 6.62
C LYS A 79 6.18 0.53 6.09
N THR A 80 5.75 0.78 4.86
CA THR A 80 5.93 2.10 4.20
C THR A 80 5.05 3.18 4.85
N VAL A 81 3.83 2.82 5.26
CA VAL A 81 2.91 3.67 6.02
C VAL A 81 3.52 4.05 7.36
N GLN A 82 4.10 3.08 8.08
CA GLN A 82 4.77 3.35 9.36
C GLN A 82 5.98 4.28 9.17
N ASP A 83 6.82 3.99 8.18
CA ASP A 83 7.96 4.82 7.79
C ASP A 83 7.58 6.27 7.46
N LEU A 84 6.45 6.47 6.76
CA LEU A 84 5.94 7.79 6.41
C LEU A 84 5.39 8.51 7.66
N ARG A 85 4.65 7.79 8.51
CA ARG A 85 4.13 8.31 9.78
C ARG A 85 5.25 8.79 10.68
N ASP A 86 6.30 7.99 10.85
CA ASP A 86 7.45 8.34 11.69
C ASP A 86 8.16 9.59 11.18
N LEU A 87 8.30 9.72 9.85
CA LEU A 87 8.86 10.92 9.23
C LEU A 87 7.98 12.15 9.48
N ILE A 88 6.65 12.05 9.28
CA ILE A 88 5.71 13.15 9.53
C ILE A 88 5.78 13.61 10.99
N VAL A 89 5.80 12.67 11.94
CA VAL A 89 5.91 12.99 13.38
C VAL A 89 7.19 13.75 13.67
N GLN A 90 8.32 13.33 13.09
CA GLN A 90 9.59 14.06 13.25
C GLN A 90 9.52 15.45 12.65
N VAL A 91 9.03 15.60 11.41
CA VAL A 91 8.95 16.90 10.73
C VAL A 91 8.03 17.88 11.47
N LYS A 92 6.92 17.42 12.03
CA LYS A 92 5.99 18.24 12.82
C LYS A 92 6.57 18.84 14.10
N GLN A 93 7.66 18.30 14.63
CA GLN A 93 8.34 18.86 15.81
C GLN A 93 9.06 20.18 15.48
N HIS A 94 9.14 20.54 14.21
CA HIS A 94 9.91 21.67 13.72
C HIS A 94 8.98 22.75 13.15
N PRO A 95 8.86 23.93 13.81
CA PRO A 95 7.95 25.00 13.39
C PRO A 95 8.15 25.51 11.96
N GLN A 96 9.36 25.38 11.39
CA GLN A 96 9.61 25.80 10.01
C GLN A 96 8.81 25.02 8.96
N PHE A 97 8.21 23.88 9.32
CA PHE A 97 7.40 23.06 8.42
C PHE A 97 5.90 23.10 8.73
N ALA A 98 5.44 23.99 9.63
CA ALA A 98 4.05 23.98 10.12
C ALA A 98 2.98 24.14 9.01
N GLU A 99 3.30 24.85 7.92
CA GLU A 99 2.44 25.07 6.75
C GLU A 99 3.09 24.53 5.47
N ASP A 100 3.98 23.54 5.60
CA ASP A 100 4.75 23.03 4.47
C ASP A 100 3.88 22.16 3.53
N GLU A 101 3.86 22.49 2.25
CA GLU A 101 3.06 21.75 1.26
C GLU A 101 3.43 20.27 1.13
N GLU A 102 4.72 19.92 1.30
CA GLU A 102 5.16 18.53 1.20
C GLU A 102 4.77 17.74 2.45
N LEU A 103 4.72 18.40 3.61
CA LEU A 103 4.16 17.80 4.83
C LEU A 103 2.67 17.53 4.67
N ILE A 104 1.89 18.49 4.16
CA ILE A 104 0.44 18.33 3.93
C ILE A 104 0.18 17.16 2.97
N LYS A 105 0.89 17.10 1.82
CA LYS A 105 0.77 15.98 0.87
C LYS A 105 1.13 14.64 1.50
N ALA A 106 2.08 14.63 2.43
CA ALA A 106 2.46 13.41 3.14
C ALA A 106 1.37 12.94 4.11
N GLU A 107 0.72 13.86 4.79
CA GLU A 107 -0.43 13.55 5.65
C GLU A 107 -1.61 13.01 4.85
N GLU A 108 -1.95 13.64 3.72
CA GLU A 108 -3.01 13.17 2.82
C GLU A 108 -2.72 11.75 2.31
N ALA A 109 -1.47 11.48 1.90
CA ALA A 109 -1.07 10.14 1.47
C ALA A 109 -1.14 9.11 2.60
N LEU A 110 -0.83 9.51 3.84
CA LEU A 110 -0.94 8.65 5.01
C LEU A 110 -2.39 8.33 5.35
N GLU A 111 -3.30 9.31 5.26
CA GLU A 111 -4.74 9.12 5.47
C GLU A 111 -5.32 8.17 4.41
N GLN A 112 -5.01 8.38 3.14
CA GLN A 112 -5.45 7.48 2.05
C GLN A 112 -4.98 6.03 2.22
N ALA A 113 -3.80 5.83 2.80
CA ALA A 113 -3.23 4.51 3.01
C ALA A 113 -3.59 3.87 4.36
N SER A 114 -4.22 4.62 5.26
CA SER A 114 -4.72 4.12 6.54
C SER A 114 -6.13 3.55 6.33
N VAL A 115 -6.20 2.36 5.74
CA VAL A 115 -7.45 1.59 5.52
C VAL A 115 -7.66 0.58 6.63
#